data_AF-A0A2M9LRP3-F1
#
_entry.id   AF-A0A2M9LRP3-F1
#
_cell.length_a   1.000
_cell.length_b   1.000
_cell.length_c   1.000
_cell.angle_alpha   90.00
_cell.angle_beta   90.00
_cell.angle_gamma   90.00
#
_symmetry.space_group_name_H-M   'P 1'
#
loop_
_entity.id
_entity.type
_entity.pdbx_description
1 polymer ?
#
loop_
_entity_poly.entity_id
_entity_poly.type
_entity_poly.pdbx_seq_one_letter_code
_entity_poly.pdbx_strand_id
1 'polypeptide(L)'
;MDQVSAWLHEKNPGLDGPIGVDEDLIEARLIDSMDFLEFIDLLEEISGTSIDLQEVTIDDFRTLARVQERFLDPAGHAEVPAG
;
A
#
# COMPACT_ATOMS: atom_id res chain seq x y z
N MET A 1 -4.69 8.21 0.05
CA MET A 1 -5.70 7.24 -0.42
C MET A 1 -6.12 7.48 -1.86
N ASP A 2 -6.39 8.72 -2.25
CA ASP A 2 -6.73 9.06 -3.64
C ASP A 2 -5.68 8.58 -4.68
N GLN A 3 -4.39 8.85 -4.45
CA GLN A 3 -3.29 8.36 -5.30
C GLN A 3 -3.24 6.84 -5.43
N VAL A 4 -3.42 6.11 -4.32
CA VAL A 4 -3.38 4.65 -4.32
C VAL A 4 -4.57 4.08 -5.11
N SER A 5 -5.78 4.61 -4.89
CA SER A 5 -6.96 4.20 -5.63
C SER A 5 -6.84 4.50 -7.13
N ALA A 6 -6.28 5.67 -7.50
CA ALA A 6 -6.03 6.04 -8.88
C ALA A 6 -5.03 5.09 -9.55
N TRP A 7 -3.90 4.80 -8.89
CA TRP A 7 -2.91 3.85 -9.40
C TRP A 7 -3.51 2.45 -9.60
N LEU A 8 -4.32 1.97 -8.65
CA LEU A 8 -5.00 0.68 -8.80
C LEU A 8 -5.98 0.67 -9.99
N HIS A 9 -6.71 1.75 -10.23
CA HIS A 9 -7.60 1.89 -11.40
C HIS A 9 -6.81 1.92 -12.73
N GLU A 10 -5.66 2.58 -12.76
CA GLU A 10 -4.80 2.61 -13.95
C GLU A 10 -4.23 1.23 -14.29
N LYS A 11 -3.81 0.47 -13.26
CA LYS A 11 -3.33 -0.90 -13.43
C LYS A 11 -4.45 -1.88 -13.78
N ASN A 12 -5.68 -1.60 -13.35
CA ASN A 12 -6.84 -2.47 -13.54
C ASN A 12 -7.92 -1.78 -14.37
N PRO A 13 -7.74 -1.68 -15.71
CA PRO A 13 -8.72 -1.03 -16.58
C PRO A 13 -10.09 -1.74 -16.63
N GLY A 14 -10.21 -2.94 -16.07
CA GLY A 14 -11.48 -3.66 -15.91
C GLY A 14 -12.19 -3.42 -14.58
N LEU A 15 -11.59 -2.62 -13.68
CA LEU A 15 -12.15 -2.33 -12.37
C LEU A 15 -13.09 -1.13 -12.43
N ASP A 16 -14.35 -1.37 -12.74
CA ASP A 16 -15.39 -0.34 -12.77
C ASP A 16 -16.08 -0.25 -11.40
N GLY A 17 -15.39 0.31 -10.40
CA GLY A 17 -15.97 0.45 -9.06
C GLY A 17 -15.04 1.00 -7.97
N PRO A 18 -15.61 1.45 -6.84
CA PRO A 18 -14.83 1.84 -5.68
C PRO A 18 -14.15 0.62 -5.05
N ILE A 19 -12.85 0.71 -4.81
CA ILE A 19 -12.08 -0.31 -4.09
C ILE A 19 -12.37 -0.13 -2.60
N GLY A 20 -12.90 -1.16 -1.96
CA GLY A 20 -13.07 -1.17 -0.50
C GLY A 20 -11.72 -1.12 0.20
N VAL A 21 -11.63 -0.45 1.35
CA VAL A 21 -10.36 -0.45 2.11
C VAL A 21 -10.00 -1.83 2.64
N ASP A 22 -10.99 -2.68 2.85
CA ASP A 22 -10.85 -4.09 3.22
C ASP A 22 -10.77 -5.03 2.01
N GLU A 23 -10.72 -4.49 0.79
CA GLU A 23 -10.66 -5.29 -0.44
C GLU A 23 -9.30 -5.96 -0.58
N ASP A 24 -9.33 -7.22 -0.98
CA ASP A 24 -8.16 -8.09 -1.00
C ASP A 24 -7.43 -7.94 -2.34
N LEU A 25 -6.43 -7.06 -2.39
CA LEU A 25 -5.75 -6.61 -3.61
C LEU A 25 -5.01 -7.75 -4.33
N ILE A 26 -4.60 -8.76 -3.58
CA ILE A 26 -3.83 -9.90 -4.09
C ILE A 26 -4.78 -10.99 -4.60
N GLU A 27 -5.82 -11.33 -3.83
CA GLU A 27 -6.85 -12.29 -4.24
C GLU A 27 -7.66 -11.77 -5.44
N ALA A 28 -7.99 -10.48 -5.46
CA ALA A 28 -8.66 -9.82 -6.58
C ALA A 28 -7.73 -9.59 -7.80
N ARG A 29 -6.44 -9.96 -7.69
CA ARG A 29 -5.39 -9.75 -8.70
C ARG A 29 -5.28 -8.29 -9.17
N LEU A 30 -5.43 -7.36 -8.25
CA LEU A 30 -5.27 -5.93 -8.52
C LEU A 30 -3.80 -5.52 -8.55
N ILE A 31 -2.93 -6.30 -7.91
CA ILE A 31 -1.48 -6.11 -7.89
C ILE A 31 -0.81 -7.43 -8.27
N ASP A 32 0.00 -7.42 -9.33
CA ASP A 32 0.86 -8.55 -9.69
C ASP A 32 2.28 -8.35 -9.11
N SER A 33 3.13 -9.38 -9.25
CA SER A 33 4.53 -9.39 -8.81
C SER A 33 5.36 -8.20 -9.31
N MET A 34 5.08 -7.71 -10.52
CA MET A 34 5.76 -6.54 -11.09
C MET A 34 5.22 -5.23 -10.53
N ASP A 35 3.89 -5.11 -10.45
CA ASP A 35 3.22 -3.91 -9.93
C ASP A 35 3.47 -3.74 -8.43
N PHE A 36 3.78 -4.81 -7.71
CA PHE A 36 4.12 -4.78 -6.29
C PHE A 36 5.32 -3.88 -5.97
N LEU A 37 6.37 -3.91 -6.80
CA LEU A 37 7.53 -3.04 -6.59
C LEU A 37 7.18 -1.56 -6.82
N GLU A 38 6.37 -1.27 -7.86
CA GLU A 38 5.87 0.08 -8.11
C GLU A 38 4.91 0.56 -7.02
N PHE A 39 4.11 -0.36 -6.46
CA PHE A 39 3.21 -0.06 -5.36
C PHE A 39 3.96 0.36 -4.11
N ILE A 40 5.07 -0.32 -3.80
CA ILE A 40 5.93 0.04 -2.67
C ILE A 40 6.58 1.40 -2.89
N ASP A 41 7.13 1.65 -4.07
CA ASP A 41 7.73 2.95 -4.41
C ASP A 41 6.71 4.10 -4.25
N LEU A 42 5.47 3.88 -4.72
CA LEU A 42 4.35 4.81 -4.51
C LEU A 42 4.03 5.02 -3.02
N LEU A 43 4.03 3.96 -2.22
CA LEU A 43 3.79 4.06 -0.78
C LEU A 43 4.92 4.78 -0.04
N GLU A 44 6.17 4.52 -0.42
CA GLU A 44 7.35 5.24 0.09
C GLU A 44 7.28 6.72 -0.25
N GLU A 45 6.85 7.09 -1.46
CA GLU A 45 6.66 8.48 -1.89
C GLU A 45 5.57 9.18 -1.06
N ILE A 46 4.42 8.53 -0.87
CA ILE A 46 3.28 9.11 -0.13
C ILE A 46 3.58 9.19 1.37
N SER A 47 4.20 8.15 1.93
CA SER A 47 4.54 8.07 3.37
C SER A 47 5.77 8.92 3.72
N GLY A 48 6.70 9.05 2.78
CA GLY A 48 8.02 9.66 3.01
C GLY A 48 8.97 8.77 3.83
N THR A 49 8.60 7.51 4.10
CA THR A 49 9.47 6.52 4.76
C THR A 49 9.92 5.47 3.77
N SER A 50 11.10 4.89 3.99
CA SER A 50 11.49 3.70 3.23
C SER A 50 10.81 2.45 3.80
N ILE A 51 10.30 1.60 2.91
CA ILE A 51 9.57 0.37 3.24
C ILE A 51 10.51 -0.82 3.07
N ASP A 52 10.83 -1.49 4.18
CA ASP A 52 11.69 -2.66 4.14
C ASP A 52 10.89 -3.94 3.82
N LEU A 53 11.12 -4.47 2.63
CA LEU A 53 10.55 -5.71 2.10
C LEU A 53 10.82 -6.97 2.93
N GLN A 54 11.80 -6.94 3.84
CA GLN A 54 12.10 -8.06 4.74
C GLN A 54 11.28 -7.99 6.03
N GLU A 55 10.85 -6.80 6.44
CA GLU A 55 10.02 -6.58 7.64
C GLU A 55 8.51 -6.62 7.35
N VAL A 56 8.13 -6.38 6.10
CA VAL A 56 6.74 -6.41 5.64
C VAL A 56 6.41 -7.77 5.03
N THR A 57 5.16 -8.19 5.21
CA THR A 57 4.64 -9.42 4.64
C THR A 57 3.62 -9.13 3.57
N ILE A 58 3.38 -10.10 2.69
CA ILE A 58 2.35 -10.00 1.66
C ILE A 58 0.95 -9.71 2.26
N ASP A 59 0.72 -10.10 3.52
CA ASP A 59 -0.51 -9.86 4.27
C ASP A 59 -0.69 -8.38 4.66
N ASP A 60 0.40 -7.61 4.78
CA ASP A 60 0.36 -6.17 5.04
C ASP A 60 -0.11 -5.37 3.82
N PHE A 61 0.11 -5.91 2.61
CA PHE A 61 -0.34 -5.32 1.34
C PHE A 61 -1.66 -5.90 0.83
N ARG A 62 -2.23 -6.82 1.60
CA ARG A 62 -3.42 -7.55 1.23
C ARG A 62 -4.63 -6.63 1.11
N THR A 63 -4.73 -5.62 1.96
CA THR A 63 -5.83 -4.63 1.93
C THR A 63 -5.30 -3.22 2.09
N LEU A 64 -6.00 -2.25 1.51
CA LEU A 64 -5.64 -0.83 1.61
C LEU A 64 -5.69 -0.32 3.05
N ALA A 65 -6.58 -0.86 3.88
CA ALA A 65 -6.68 -0.53 5.30
C ALA A 65 -5.37 -0.86 6.03
N ARG A 66 -4.80 -2.05 5.79
CA ARG A 66 -3.53 -2.43 6.43
C ARG A 66 -2.37 -1.61 5.93
N VAL A 67 -2.31 -1.39 4.62
CA VAL A 67 -1.34 -0.50 4.01
C VAL A 67 -1.44 0.90 4.65
N GLN A 68 -2.66 1.38 4.89
CA GLN A 68 -2.88 2.65 5.57
C GLN A 68 -2.29 2.65 6.97
N GLU A 69 -2.71 1.70 7.81
CA GLU A 69 -2.33 1.67 9.21
C GLU A 69 -0.83 1.42 9.41
N ARG A 70 -0.21 0.66 8.49
CA ARG A 70 1.20 0.30 8.57
C ARG A 70 2.13 1.38 8.01
N PHE A 71 1.76 2.00 6.89
CA PHE A 71 2.64 2.88 6.12
C PHE A 71 2.18 4.34 6.08
N LEU A 72 0.89 4.61 6.14
CA LEU A 72 0.34 5.96 5.98
C LEU A 72 -0.13 6.58 7.31
N ASP A 73 -0.18 5.80 8.39
CA ASP A 73 -0.53 6.31 9.71
C ASP A 73 0.69 6.93 10.41
N PRO A 74 0.67 8.24 10.68
CA PRO A 74 1.81 8.95 11.26
C PRO A 74 2.07 8.61 12.73
N ALA A 75 1.19 7.86 13.42
CA ALA A 75 1.41 7.48 14.82
C ALA A 75 2.26 6.21 14.98
N GLY A 76 2.48 5.44 13.90
CA GLY A 76 3.29 4.22 13.91
C GLY A 76 4.82 4.45 13.95
N HIS A 77 5.28 5.67 13.67
CA HIS A 77 6.69 6.07 13.76
C HIS A 77 6.88 7.21 14.75
N ALA A 78 6.38 7.05 15.98
CA ALA A 78 6.89 7.83 17.10
C ALA A 78 8.35 7.40 17.37
N GLU A 79 9.25 8.04 16.63
CA GLU A 79 10.56 8.51 17.07
C GLU A 79 11.00 7.96 18.45
N VAL A 80 11.95 7.02 18.45
CA VAL A 80 12.89 6.91 19.56
C VAL A 80 13.99 7.94 19.31
N PRO A 81 13.94 9.15 19.92
CA PRO A 81 15.08 10.05 19.86
C PRO A 81 16.23 9.35 20.60
N ALA A 82 17.28 9.01 19.85
CA ALA A 82 18.56 8.68 20.44
C ALA A 82 19.09 9.94 21.15
N GLY A 83 18.99 9.97 22.47
CA GLY A 83 19.48 11.04 23.34
C GLY A 83 19.88 10.49 24.70
#